data_AF-A0A2M6ZRR6-F1
#
_entry.id   AF-A0A2M6ZRR6-F1
#
_cell.length_a   1.000
_cell.length_b   1.000
_cell.length_c   1.000
_cell.angle_alpha   90.00
_cell.angle_beta   90.00
_cell.angle_gamma   90.00
#
_symmetry.space_group_name_H-M   'P 1'
#
loop_
_entity.id
_entity.type
_entity.pdbx_description
1 polymer ?
#
loop_
_entity_poly.entity_id
_entity_poly.type
_entity_poly.pdbx_seq_one_letter_code
_entity_poly.pdbx_strand_id
1 'polypeptide(L)' 'MGKALLAAQWGFNELSLNRIEIVVAVNNKVSQRVAEKTGVVREGILRNRAIVHGRVVDAVMYSLIPADLRLYHAEGCHH' A
#
# COMPACT_ATOMS: atom_id res chain seq x y z
N MET A 1 -10.43 5.79 -11.24
CA MET A 1 -10.23 5.16 -9.91
C MET A 1 -9.33 3.93 -10.09
N GLY A 2 -8.18 3.84 -9.43
CA GLY A 2 -7.23 2.74 -9.64
C GLY A 2 -7.68 1.42 -9.00
N LYS A 3 -7.31 0.26 -9.59
CA LYS A 3 -7.71 -1.07 -9.09
C LYS A 3 -7.33 -1.32 -7.61
N ALA A 4 -6.19 -0.81 -7.17
CA ALA A 4 -5.74 -0.93 -5.77
C ALA A 4 -6.63 -0.17 -4.79
N LEU A 5 -7.16 1.00 -5.19
CA LEU A 5 -8.08 1.79 -4.37
C LEU A 5 -9.42 1.06 -4.18
N LEU A 6 -9.91 0.41 -5.24
CA LEU A 6 -11.15 -0.37 -5.17
C LEU A 6 -11.00 -1.58 -4.22
N ALA A 7 -9.87 -2.29 -4.30
CA ALA A 7 -9.58 -3.39 -3.38
C ALA A 7 -9.49 -2.90 -1.92
N ALA A 8 -8.90 -1.73 -1.69
CA ALA A 8 -8.83 -1.13 -0.36
C ALA A 8 -10.21 -0.74 0.19
N GLN A 9 -11.03 -0.06 -0.61
CA GLN A 9 -12.40 0.30 -0.23
C GLN A 9 -13.24 -0.91 0.13
N TRP A 10 -13.20 -1.96 -0.71
CA TRP A 10 -13.89 -3.20 -0.43
C TRP A 10 -13.38 -3.87 0.86
N GLY A 11 -12.06 -3.93 1.05
CA GLY A 11 -11.45 -4.52 2.24
C GLY A 11 -11.86 -3.81 3.54
N PHE A 12 -11.94 -2.48 3.54
CA PHE A 12 -12.35 -1.75 4.74
C PHE A 12 -13.87 -1.78 4.95
N ASN A 13 -14.67 -1.63 3.90
CA ASN A 13 -16.13 -1.52 4.03
C ASN A 13 -16.80 -2.89 4.22
N GLU A 14 -16.42 -3.90 3.43
CA GLU A 14 -17.10 -5.20 3.41
C GLU A 14 -16.46 -6.20 4.37
N LEU A 15 -15.12 -6.17 4.49
CA LEU A 15 -14.39 -7.10 5.36
C LEU A 15 -14.05 -6.51 6.72
N SER A 16 -14.37 -5.24 6.98
CA SER A 16 -14.04 -4.54 8.24
C SER A 16 -12.57 -4.66 8.63
N LEU A 17 -11.66 -4.65 7.64
CA LEU A 17 -10.23 -4.65 7.92
C LEU A 17 -9.84 -3.39 8.68
N ASN A 18 -8.87 -3.51 9.59
CA ASN A 18 -8.30 -2.34 10.28
C ASN A 18 -7.11 -1.77 9.52
N ARG A 19 -6.52 -2.57 8.62
CA ARG A 19 -5.25 -2.27 7.96
C ARG A 19 -5.04 -3.16 6.75
N ILE A 20 -4.46 -2.59 5.70
CA ILE A 20 -3.96 -3.32 4.53
C ILE A 20 -2.46 -3.09 4.42
N GLU A 21 -1.70 -4.17 4.25
CA GLU A 21 -0.24 -4.11 4.14
C GLU A 21 0.22 -4.46 2.73
N ILE A 22 1.23 -3.75 2.25
CA ILE A 22 1.87 -3.99 0.95
C ILE A 22 3.36 -4.14 1.20
N VAL A 23 3.87 -5.35 0.99
CA VAL A 23 5.28 -5.70 1.15
C VAL A 23 5.93 -5.83 -0.22
N VAL A 24 6.91 -4.99 -0.51
CA VAL A 24 7.57 -4.93 -1.82
C VAL A 24 9.08 -5.02 -1.65
N ALA A 25 9.76 -5.90 -2.39
CA ALA A 25 11.22 -5.99 -2.35
C ALA A 25 11.87 -4.62 -2.63
N VAL A 26 12.94 -4.27 -1.89
CA VAL A 26 13.58 -2.94 -1.97
C VAL A 26 14.11 -2.61 -3.37
N ASN A 27 14.47 -3.63 -4.14
CA ASN A 27 14.97 -3.51 -5.52
C ASN A 27 13.85 -3.39 -6.57
N ASN A 28 12.59 -3.70 -6.24
CA ASN A 28 11.48 -3.62 -7.17
C ASN A 28 10.91 -2.19 -7.23
N LYS A 29 11.65 -1.30 -7.90
CA LYS A 29 11.30 0.13 -8.03
C LYS A 29 10.00 0.37 -8.80
N VAL A 30 9.65 -0.50 -9.73
CA VAL A 30 8.40 -0.39 -10.50
C VAL A 30 7.20 -0.61 -9.57
N SER A 31 7.21 -1.68 -8.76
CA SER A 31 6.13 -1.94 -7.81
C SER A 31 6.06 -0.91 -6.68
N GLN A 32 7.20 -0.35 -6.25
CA GLN A 32 7.21 0.75 -5.28
C GLN A 32 6.48 1.99 -5.81
N ARG A 33 6.75 2.40 -7.06
CA ARG A 33 6.03 3.53 -7.70
C ARG A 33 4.53 3.27 -7.87
N VAL A 34 4.12 2.02 -8.03
CA VAL A 34 2.69 1.66 -8.11
C VAL A 34 2.02 1.78 -6.74
N ALA A 35 2.70 1.35 -5.68
CA ALA A 35 2.19 1.50 -4.31
C ALA A 35 2.04 2.98 -3.95
N GLU A 36 3.05 3.81 -4.21
CA GLU A 36 3.08 5.24 -3.85
C GLU A 36 1.94 6.07 -4.47
N LYS A 37 1.33 5.63 -5.58
CA LYS A 37 0.28 6.38 -6.28
C LYS A 37 -1.10 6.33 -5.61
N THR A 38 -1.27 5.56 -4.53
CA THR A 38 -2.58 5.36 -3.90
C THR A 38 -2.62 5.74 -2.42
N GLY A 39 -1.72 6.64 -1.99
CA GLY A 39 -1.76 7.28 -0.66
C GLY A 39 -1.53 6.28 0.46
N VAL A 40 -0.88 5.18 0.09
CA VAL A 40 -0.29 4.24 1.01
C VAL A 40 0.84 4.96 1.75
N VAL A 41 0.96 4.70 3.03
CA VAL A 41 2.02 5.27 3.86
C VAL A 41 3.21 4.31 3.85
N ARG A 42 4.41 4.82 3.57
CA ARG A 42 5.64 4.05 3.72
C ARG A 42 6.06 4.03 5.19
N GLU A 43 6.11 2.85 5.78
CA GLU A 43 6.39 2.72 7.23
C GLU A 43 7.82 2.28 7.53
N GLY A 44 8.50 1.61 6.60
CA GLY A 44 9.90 1.24 6.82
C GLY A 44 10.47 0.21 5.86
N ILE A 45 11.72 -0.15 6.11
CA ILE A 45 12.38 -1.30 5.50
C ILE A 45 12.44 -2.42 6.52
N LEU A 46 11.85 -3.55 6.16
CA LEU A 46 11.90 -4.79 6.92
C LEU A 46 13.06 -5.63 6.40
N ARG A 47 14.07 -5.83 7.26
CA ARG A 47 15.26 -6.62 6.92
C ARG A 47 14.90 -8.08 6.74
N ASN A 48 15.42 -8.74 5.71
CA ASN A 48 15.21 -10.17 5.44
C ASN A 48 13.72 -10.61 5.42
N ARG A 49 12.83 -9.76 4.91
CA ARG A 49 11.38 -9.95 5.03
C ARG A 49 10.75 -10.85 3.98
N ALA A 50 11.37 -10.97 2.80
CA ALA A 50 10.80 -11.68 1.66
C ALA A 50 11.81 -12.61 1.00
N ILE A 51 11.30 -13.64 0.31
CA ILE A 51 12.10 -14.50 -0.56
C ILE A 51 11.68 -14.22 -2.01
N VAL A 52 12.61 -13.75 -2.83
CA VAL A 52 12.39 -13.43 -4.24
C VAL A 52 13.44 -14.17 -5.05
N HIS A 53 13.00 -15.03 -5.98
CA HIS A 53 13.88 -15.89 -6.77
C HIS A 53 14.89 -16.68 -5.91
N GLY A 54 14.41 -17.25 -4.80
CA GLY A 54 15.24 -18.04 -3.87
C GLY A 54 16.20 -17.24 -3.00
N ARG A 55 16.20 -15.90 -3.07
CA ARG A 55 17.05 -15.04 -2.25
C ARG A 55 16.23 -14.32 -1.19
N VAL A 56 16.75 -14.32 0.04
CA VAL A 56 16.21 -13.50 1.12
C VAL A 56 16.57 -12.04 0.82
N VAL A 57 15.57 -11.17 0.85
CA VAL A 57 15.71 -9.75 0.54
C VAL A 57 14.98 -8.87 1.55
N ASP A 58 15.51 -7.67 1.72
CA ASP A 58 14.82 -6.60 2.41
C ASP A 58 13.58 -6.18 1.61
N ALA A 59 12.53 -5.78 2.33
CA ALA A 59 11.30 -5.30 1.73
C ALA A 59 10.88 -3.96 2.33
N VAL A 60 10.35 -3.08 1.50
CA VAL A 60 9.64 -1.89 1.93
C VAL A 60 8.23 -2.30 2.38
N MET A 61 7.84 -1.86 3.56
CA MET A 61 6.47 -1.97 4.05
C MET A 61 5.71 -0.67 3.77
N TYR A 62 4.57 -0.81 3.12
CA TYR A 62 3.56 0.23 3.01
C TYR A 62 2.26 -0.22 3.67
N SER A 63 1.46 0.74 4.09
CA SER A 63 0.17 0.47 4.70
C SER A 63 -0.93 1.41 4.23
N LEU A 64 -2.16 0.95 4.36
CA LEU A 64 -3.36 1.79 4.39
C LEU A 64 -4.14 1.47 5.65
N ILE A 65 -4.69 2.50 6.27
CA ILE A 65 -5.72 2.41 7.31
C ILE A 65 -6.99 3.10 6.82
N PRO A 66 -8.16 2.85 7.44
CA PRO A 66 -9.43 3.45 7.02
C PRO A 66 -9.40 4.99 6.93
N ALA A 67 -8.55 5.66 7.72
CA ALA A 67 -8.40 7.11 7.68
C ALA A 67 -7.77 7.62 6.37
N ASP A 68 -6.90 6.84 5.73
CA ASP A 68 -6.19 7.26 4.51
C ASP A 68 -7.15 7.36 3.32
N LEU A 69 -8.22 6.56 3.28
CA LEU A 69 -9.28 6.66 2.27
C LEU A 69 -10.13 7.92 2.39
N ARG A 70 -10.24 8.50 3.59
CA ARG A 70 -11.05 9.72 3.79
C ARG A 70 -10.35 10.95 3.21
N LEU A 71 -9.01 10.97 3.25
CA LEU A 71 -8.20 12.02 2.63
C LEU A 71 -8.35 12.03 1.10
N TYR A 72 -8.53 10.86 0.48
CA TYR A 72 -8.78 10.74 -0.97
C TYR A 72 -10.06 11.43 -1.46
N HIS A 73 -11.10 11.49 -0.63
CA HIS A 73 -12.34 12.18 -1.00
C HIS A 73 -12.24 13.69 -0.82
N ALA A 74 -11.39 14.17 0.10
CA ALA A 74 -11.20 15.59 0.34
C ALA A 74 -10.33 16.28 -0.74
N GLU A 75 -9.32 15.59 -1.26
CA GLU A 75 -8.43 16.14 -2.30
C GLU A 75 -9.00 16.11 -3.72
N GLY A 76 -10.16 15.46 -3.92
CA GLY A 76 -10.92 15.50 -5.18
C GLY A 76 -11.84 16.72 -5.32
N CYS A 77 -11.91 17.59 -4.32
CA CYS A 77 -12.71 18.83 -4.34
C CYS A 77 -11.80 20.04 -4.62
N HIS A 78 -11.13 20.03 -5.76
CA HIS A 78 -10.67 21.28 -6.35
C HIS A 78 -11.88 21.98 -6.96
N HIS A 79 -12.18 23.18 -6.44
CA HIS A 79 -13.11 24.13 -7.06
C HIS A 79 -12.63 24.48 -8.48
#